data_AF-A0A9D7GGS4-F1
#
_entry.id   AF-A0A9D7GGS4-F1
#
_cell.length_a   1.000
_cell.length_b   1.000
_cell.length_c   1.000
_cell.angle_alpha   90.00
_cell.angle_beta   90.00
_cell.angle_gamma   90.00
#
_symmetry.space_group_name_H-M   'P 1'
#
loop_
_entity.id
_entity.type
_entity.pdbx_description
1 polymer ?
#
loop_
_entity_poly.entity_id
_entity_poly.type
_entity_poly.pdbx_seq_one_letter_code
_entity_poly.pdbx_strand_id
1 'polypeptide(L)'
;MTTAPGSPSPAAVVAFLRGIDRRARLFATVQAGDPARGARALAVVARVFAAEAGQWPLAQWPQQYWRLLLATPSLRQAAAPDGQVVLAGIARLPADARAGVLLQLVAGLGDADAALALGLPLATYQARIRDSLPRDPLGQPDVDVWRAWRAAAQRELELGKAAVVQDAPAPPTTGPRRVRAATVPELPAPHGVRWLWLGVAGCVLAFAAAFFIHPAGREAIHQWFATIKREPLPPAAAAKARFDAGDIALHPDRERLAAPREAWFADRLALLAWLANAEAGPAADPAAAEVPPLPGAAPAAPPSLPDAGRQATQLAQRMRAWDALPPRARGLQRGHWQAWQALEAGERVRLRSLGERLRMSPAPLQQALRERFDAQTSDARAGWWLGPRLGRDWPRVAALFGYVEAAERGPLMDFLRTAGAEDIDACARLAQTTPPEQRAALRAQLLAQPAAQRGGWLQARLQR
;
A
#
# COMPACT_ATOMS: atom_id res chain seq x y z
N MET A 1 26.13 -12.76 30.25
CA MET A 1 25.15 -12.35 31.28
C MET A 1 24.25 -11.30 30.66
N THR A 2 23.07 -11.68 30.18
CA THR A 2 22.13 -10.76 29.54
C THR A 2 21.34 -10.08 30.65
N THR A 3 21.55 -8.78 30.83
CA THR A 3 20.86 -7.94 31.80
C THR A 3 19.35 -7.96 31.54
N ALA A 4 18.57 -8.30 32.56
CA ALA A 4 17.11 -8.25 32.48
C ALA A 4 16.66 -6.80 32.15
N PRO A 5 15.73 -6.60 31.21
CA PRO A 5 15.20 -5.28 30.92
C PRO A 5 14.53 -4.72 32.17
N GLY A 6 14.90 -3.49 32.55
CA GLY A 6 14.30 -2.79 33.69
C GLY A 6 12.79 -2.61 33.52
N SER A 7 12.06 -2.60 34.63
CA SER A 7 10.61 -2.41 34.62
C SER A 7 10.24 -1.13 33.86
N PRO A 8 9.22 -1.16 32.99
CA PRO A 8 8.83 -0.04 32.16
C PRO A 8 8.38 1.13 33.04
N SER A 9 8.72 2.35 32.62
CA SER A 9 8.28 3.54 33.33
C SER A 9 6.76 3.70 33.26
N PRO A 10 6.10 4.21 34.32
CA PRO A 10 4.67 4.48 34.32
C PRO A 10 4.22 5.39 33.14
N ALA A 11 5.10 6.27 32.68
CA ALA A 11 4.86 7.12 31.51
C ALA A 11 4.71 6.32 30.20
N ALA A 12 5.49 5.25 30.02
CA ALA A 12 5.41 4.39 28.82
C ALA A 12 4.07 3.65 28.75
N VAL A 13 3.59 3.14 29.88
CA VAL A 13 2.27 2.47 29.99
C VAL A 13 1.15 3.45 29.64
N VAL A 14 1.19 4.68 30.19
CA VAL A 14 0.18 5.71 29.88
C VAL A 14 0.22 6.10 28.40
N ALA A 15 1.41 6.23 27.80
CA ALA A 15 1.55 6.55 26.37
C ALA A 15 0.97 5.43 25.49
N PHE A 16 1.26 4.17 25.84
CA PHE A 16 0.70 3.01 25.14
C PHE A 16 -0.83 2.96 25.24
N LEU A 17 -1.38 3.09 26.45
CA LEU A 17 -2.83 3.08 26.67
C LEU A 17 -3.52 4.21 25.88
N ARG A 18 -2.93 5.41 25.84
CA ARG A 18 -3.43 6.52 24.99
C ARG A 18 -3.41 6.17 23.50
N GLY A 19 -2.35 5.48 23.03
CA GLY A 19 -2.22 5.09 21.62
C GLY A 19 -3.21 4.01 21.17
N ILE A 20 -3.67 3.15 22.09
CA ILE A 20 -4.61 2.06 21.80
C ILE A 20 -6.07 2.40 22.13
N ASP A 21 -6.30 3.39 23.00
CA ASP A 21 -7.60 3.76 23.56
C ASP A 21 -8.71 3.86 22.50
N ARG A 22 -8.47 4.56 21.38
CA ARG A 22 -9.49 4.70 20.32
C ARG A 22 -9.92 3.36 19.74
N ARG A 23 -8.95 2.55 19.32
CA ARG A 23 -9.23 1.23 18.73
C ARG A 23 -9.91 0.34 19.74
N ALA A 24 -9.47 0.40 21.00
CA ALA A 24 -10.04 -0.39 22.08
C ALA A 24 -11.49 0.01 22.40
N ARG A 25 -11.85 1.30 22.35
CA ARG A 25 -13.24 1.80 22.52
C ARG A 25 -14.17 1.31 21.41
N LEU A 26 -13.76 1.48 20.15
CA LEU A 26 -14.56 1.01 19.01
C LEU A 26 -14.73 -0.51 19.08
N PHE A 27 -13.65 -1.24 19.34
CA PHE A 27 -13.67 -2.69 19.51
C PHE A 27 -14.64 -3.11 20.63
N ALA A 28 -14.48 -2.57 21.83
CA ALA A 28 -15.27 -2.97 22.99
C ALA A 28 -16.76 -2.61 22.83
N THR A 29 -17.07 -1.49 22.19
CA THR A 29 -18.46 -1.09 21.91
C THR A 29 -19.14 -2.06 20.95
N VAL A 30 -18.49 -2.39 19.83
CA VAL A 30 -19.05 -3.30 18.83
C VAL A 30 -19.09 -4.74 19.35
N GLN A 31 -18.08 -5.15 20.13
CA GLN A 31 -18.03 -6.50 20.69
C GLN A 31 -19.08 -6.71 21.80
N ALA A 32 -19.26 -5.73 22.69
CA ALA A 32 -20.24 -5.80 23.80
C ALA A 32 -21.69 -5.54 23.35
N GLY A 33 -21.87 -4.85 22.21
CA GLY A 33 -23.18 -4.37 21.75
C GLY A 33 -23.73 -3.18 22.54
N ASP A 34 -23.01 -2.73 23.57
CA ASP A 34 -23.38 -1.63 24.46
C ASP A 34 -22.14 -0.79 24.82
N PRO A 35 -22.11 0.53 24.53
CA PRO A 35 -20.97 1.40 24.82
C PRO A 35 -20.64 1.46 26.32
N ALA A 36 -21.63 1.39 27.21
CA ALA A 36 -21.40 1.46 28.65
C ALA A 36 -20.69 0.20 29.18
N ARG A 37 -21.10 -0.99 28.70
CA ARG A 37 -20.40 -2.26 29.01
C ARG A 37 -18.99 -2.26 28.43
N GLY A 38 -18.82 -1.79 27.20
CA GLY A 38 -17.50 -1.67 26.57
C GLY A 38 -16.55 -0.78 27.38
N ALA A 39 -17.02 0.39 27.84
CA ALA A 39 -16.22 1.31 28.66
C ALA A 39 -15.81 0.69 30.00
N ARG A 40 -16.70 -0.06 30.67
CA ARG A 40 -16.38 -0.76 31.93
C ARG A 40 -15.32 -1.83 31.73
N ALA A 41 -15.41 -2.62 30.65
CA ALA A 41 -14.40 -3.63 30.32
C ALA A 41 -13.01 -2.99 30.10
N LEU A 42 -12.96 -1.88 29.38
CA LEU A 42 -11.71 -1.15 29.13
C LEU A 42 -11.08 -0.60 30.41
N ALA A 43 -11.89 -0.06 31.33
CA ALA A 43 -11.38 0.45 32.60
C ALA A 43 -10.73 -0.65 33.46
N VAL A 44 -11.30 -1.86 33.45
CA VAL A 44 -10.72 -3.02 34.16
C VAL A 44 -9.41 -3.45 33.49
N VAL A 45 -9.41 -3.62 32.17
CA VAL A 45 -8.24 -4.06 31.41
C VAL A 45 -7.09 -3.06 31.52
N ALA A 46 -7.36 -1.75 31.50
CA ALA A 46 -6.34 -0.72 31.67
C ALA A 46 -5.63 -0.83 33.04
N ARG A 47 -6.37 -1.15 34.11
CA ARG A 47 -5.79 -1.34 35.46
C ARG A 47 -4.93 -2.61 35.54
N VAL A 48 -5.45 -3.73 35.03
CA VAL A 48 -4.72 -5.01 35.00
C VAL A 48 -3.45 -4.89 34.15
N PHE A 49 -3.58 -4.32 32.95
CA PHE A 49 -2.44 -4.10 32.06
C PHE A 49 -1.40 -3.19 32.72
N ALA A 50 -1.80 -2.10 33.38
CA ALA A 50 -0.84 -1.21 34.04
C ALA A 50 -0.08 -1.88 35.19
N ALA A 51 -0.68 -2.87 35.86
CA ALA A 51 -0.01 -3.65 36.90
C ALA A 51 0.96 -4.71 36.34
N GLU A 52 0.61 -5.31 35.20
CA GLU A 52 1.34 -6.47 34.64
C GLU A 52 2.28 -6.12 33.48
N ALA A 53 2.18 -4.92 32.88
CA ALA A 53 2.95 -4.53 31.69
C ALA A 53 4.47 -4.72 31.84
N GLY A 54 4.99 -4.65 33.06
CA GLY A 54 6.41 -4.89 33.34
C GLY A 54 6.90 -6.32 33.16
N GLN A 55 6.00 -7.28 32.98
CA GLN A 55 6.33 -8.68 32.75
C GLN A 55 6.62 -8.98 31.27
N TRP A 56 6.27 -8.07 30.36
CA TRP A 56 6.39 -8.29 28.92
C TRP A 56 7.27 -7.24 28.25
N PRO A 57 8.07 -7.63 27.23
CA PRO A 57 8.73 -6.67 26.34
C PRO A 57 7.72 -5.74 25.67
N LEU A 58 8.11 -4.48 25.45
CA LEU A 58 7.27 -3.45 24.83
C LEU A 58 6.63 -3.90 23.50
N ALA A 59 7.35 -4.69 22.70
CA ALA A 59 6.85 -5.22 21.43
C ALA A 59 5.64 -6.17 21.58
N GLN A 60 5.49 -6.83 22.72
CA GLN A 60 4.41 -7.78 22.99
C GLN A 60 3.17 -7.11 23.61
N TRP A 61 3.27 -5.84 24.02
CA TRP A 61 2.20 -5.13 24.70
C TRP A 61 0.87 -5.08 23.93
N PRO A 62 0.83 -4.80 22.61
CA PRO A 62 -0.42 -4.82 21.85
C PRO A 62 -1.13 -6.17 21.95
N GLN A 63 -0.40 -7.26 21.71
CA GLN A 63 -0.94 -8.61 21.73
C GLN A 63 -1.49 -8.97 23.13
N GLN A 64 -0.75 -8.66 24.19
CA GLN A 64 -1.17 -8.93 25.56
C GLN A 64 -2.40 -8.13 25.96
N TYR A 65 -2.47 -6.86 25.55
CA TYR A 65 -3.63 -6.01 25.79
C TYR A 65 -4.91 -6.59 25.14
N TRP A 66 -4.86 -7.01 23.88
CA TRP A 66 -6.02 -7.60 23.20
C TRP A 66 -6.45 -8.93 23.81
N ARG A 67 -5.49 -9.74 24.25
CA ARG A 67 -5.76 -11.00 24.97
C ARG A 67 -6.48 -10.75 26.30
N LEU A 68 -6.02 -9.78 27.09
CA LEU A 68 -6.68 -9.38 28.34
C LEU A 68 -8.08 -8.81 28.09
N LEU A 69 -8.24 -8.01 27.03
CA LEU A 69 -9.54 -7.46 26.65
C LEU A 69 -10.53 -8.58 26.33
N LEU A 70 -10.16 -9.52 25.46
CA LEU A 70 -11.01 -10.66 25.07
C LEU A 70 -11.25 -11.68 26.20
N ALA A 71 -10.38 -11.72 27.19
CA ALA A 71 -10.60 -12.50 28.40
C ALA A 71 -11.70 -11.93 29.31
N THR A 72 -12.14 -10.69 29.08
CA THR A 72 -13.15 -10.02 29.91
C THR A 72 -14.54 -10.64 29.66
N PRO A 73 -15.21 -11.20 30.68
CA PRO A 73 -16.48 -11.92 30.51
C PRO A 73 -17.61 -11.06 29.93
N SER A 74 -17.63 -9.75 30.22
CA SER A 74 -18.62 -8.81 29.68
C SER A 74 -18.51 -8.59 28.16
N LEU A 75 -17.40 -8.99 27.53
CA LEU A 75 -17.23 -8.96 26.07
C LEU A 75 -17.54 -10.31 25.40
N ARG A 76 -17.60 -11.40 26.19
CA ARG A 76 -18.00 -12.74 25.71
C ARG A 76 -19.51 -12.94 25.74
N GLN A 77 -20.18 -12.38 26.75
CA GLN A 77 -21.64 -12.38 26.86
C GLN A 77 -22.22 -11.18 26.10
N ALA A 78 -22.36 -11.33 24.79
CA ALA A 78 -22.93 -10.29 23.95
C ALA A 78 -24.43 -10.15 24.20
N ALA A 79 -24.90 -8.93 24.47
CA ALA A 79 -26.33 -8.63 24.37
C ALA A 79 -26.71 -8.44 22.90
N ALA A 80 -27.97 -8.70 22.56
CA ALA A 80 -28.53 -8.26 21.29
C ALA A 80 -28.34 -6.73 21.19
N PRO A 81 -27.88 -6.21 20.05
CA PRO A 81 -27.63 -4.79 19.94
C PRO A 81 -28.97 -4.02 19.88
N ASP A 82 -29.23 -3.18 20.88
CA ASP A 82 -30.38 -2.27 20.89
C ASP A 82 -30.00 -0.95 20.19
N GLY A 83 -30.75 -0.57 19.16
CA GLY A 83 -30.63 0.74 18.50
C GLY A 83 -29.66 0.81 17.32
N GLN A 84 -29.12 2.01 17.07
CA GLN A 84 -28.26 2.30 15.91
C GLN A 84 -26.83 1.81 16.18
N VAL A 85 -26.48 0.67 15.57
CA VAL A 85 -25.25 -0.05 15.88
C VAL A 85 -24.09 0.40 14.99
N VAL A 86 -23.01 0.85 15.62
CA VAL A 86 -21.75 1.14 14.92
C VAL A 86 -21.24 -0.16 14.28
N LEU A 87 -20.86 -0.10 13.00
CA LEU A 87 -20.48 -1.28 12.21
C LEU A 87 -21.55 -2.40 12.19
N ALA A 88 -22.82 -2.05 11.93
CA ALA A 88 -23.96 -2.98 11.92
C ALA A 88 -23.75 -4.29 11.14
N GLY A 89 -22.97 -4.28 10.06
CA GLY A 89 -22.60 -5.49 9.30
C GLY A 89 -21.80 -6.50 10.14
N ILE A 90 -20.84 -6.00 10.92
CA ILE A 90 -19.97 -6.80 11.79
C ILE A 90 -20.69 -7.13 13.11
N ALA A 91 -21.47 -6.19 13.65
CA ALA A 91 -22.15 -6.35 14.93
C ALA A 91 -23.16 -7.52 14.96
N ARG A 92 -23.75 -7.83 13.80
CA ARG A 92 -24.69 -8.95 13.63
C ARG A 92 -24.06 -10.34 13.62
N LEU A 93 -22.73 -10.43 13.50
CA LEU A 93 -22.03 -11.71 13.54
C LEU A 93 -22.13 -12.34 14.95
N PRO A 94 -22.04 -13.67 15.07
CA PRO A 94 -21.84 -14.34 16.36
C PRO A 94 -20.65 -13.75 17.10
N ALA A 95 -20.70 -13.69 18.44
CA ALA A 95 -19.70 -13.00 19.27
C ALA A 95 -18.26 -13.46 18.98
N ASP A 96 -18.07 -14.75 18.71
CA ASP A 96 -16.77 -15.38 18.45
C ASP A 96 -16.20 -15.04 17.06
N ALA A 97 -17.08 -14.92 16.06
CA ALA A 97 -16.70 -14.51 14.71
C ALA A 97 -16.45 -13.00 14.66
N ARG A 98 -17.31 -12.23 15.35
CA ARG A 98 -17.19 -10.78 15.50
C ARG A 98 -15.86 -10.37 16.12
N ALA A 99 -15.44 -11.04 17.19
CA ALA A 99 -14.15 -10.80 17.83
C ALA A 99 -12.98 -10.96 16.85
N GLY A 100 -12.98 -12.02 16.02
CA GLY A 100 -11.95 -12.24 15.01
C GLY A 100 -11.91 -11.14 13.95
N VAL A 101 -13.07 -10.78 13.40
CA VAL A 101 -13.17 -9.71 12.39
C VAL A 101 -12.70 -8.36 12.96
N LEU A 102 -13.06 -8.04 14.21
CA LEU A 102 -12.66 -6.80 14.86
C LEU A 102 -11.15 -6.75 15.17
N LEU A 103 -10.51 -7.88 15.48
CA LEU A 103 -9.05 -7.92 15.66
C LEU A 103 -8.32 -7.53 14.37
N GLN A 104 -8.82 -7.99 13.22
CA GLN A 104 -8.21 -7.68 11.93
C GLN A 104 -8.53 -6.25 11.46
N LEU A 105 -9.80 -5.83 11.58
CA LEU A 105 -10.27 -4.56 10.99
C LEU A 105 -10.09 -3.35 11.90
N VAL A 106 -10.25 -3.50 13.22
CA VAL A 106 -10.19 -2.40 14.19
C VAL A 106 -8.86 -2.38 14.94
N ALA A 107 -8.42 -3.53 15.46
CA ALA A 107 -7.16 -3.60 16.18
C ALA A 107 -5.94 -3.52 15.23
N GLY A 108 -6.10 -4.01 14.00
CA GLY A 108 -5.08 -3.98 12.94
C GLY A 108 -4.02 -5.06 13.11
N LEU A 109 -4.38 -6.18 13.75
CA LEU A 109 -3.48 -7.32 13.93
C LEU A 109 -3.43 -8.16 12.66
N GLY A 110 -2.25 -8.72 12.37
CA GLY A 110 -2.11 -9.78 11.37
C GLY A 110 -2.75 -11.09 11.84
N ASP A 111 -3.00 -12.01 10.92
CA ASP A 111 -3.72 -13.26 11.21
C ASP A 111 -3.08 -14.09 12.34
N ALA A 112 -1.75 -14.16 12.38
CA ALA A 112 -1.02 -14.90 13.42
C ALA A 112 -1.22 -14.28 14.81
N ASP A 113 -1.09 -12.96 14.93
CA ASP A 113 -1.27 -12.27 16.21
C ASP A 113 -2.72 -12.29 16.68
N ALA A 114 -3.67 -12.16 15.74
CA ALA A 114 -5.10 -12.24 16.04
C ALA A 114 -5.51 -13.65 16.48
N ALA A 115 -4.98 -14.69 15.83
CA ALA A 115 -5.17 -16.07 16.25
C ALA A 115 -4.64 -16.32 17.67
N LEU A 116 -3.44 -15.81 17.98
CA LEU A 116 -2.85 -15.90 19.32
C LEU A 116 -3.66 -15.14 20.38
N ALA A 117 -4.21 -13.97 20.03
CA ALA A 117 -5.06 -13.20 20.96
C ALA A 117 -6.35 -13.94 21.32
N LEU A 118 -6.89 -14.74 20.40
CA LEU A 118 -8.07 -15.59 20.63
C LEU A 118 -7.73 -16.97 21.21
N GLY A 119 -6.45 -17.34 21.28
CA GLY A 119 -6.03 -18.69 21.69
C GLY A 119 -6.41 -19.78 20.68
N LEU A 120 -6.44 -19.46 19.39
CA LEU A 120 -6.81 -20.38 18.31
C LEU A 120 -5.61 -20.75 17.44
N PRO A 121 -5.58 -21.96 16.84
CA PRO A 121 -4.67 -22.26 15.74
C PRO A 121 -4.91 -21.34 14.55
N LEU A 122 -3.84 -20.95 13.83
CA LEU A 122 -3.91 -20.03 12.69
C LEU A 122 -4.92 -20.49 11.62
N ALA A 123 -4.90 -21.77 11.25
CA ALA A 123 -5.82 -22.34 10.27
C ALA A 123 -7.30 -22.23 10.71
N THR A 124 -7.57 -22.44 12.00
CA THR A 124 -8.91 -22.31 12.59
C THR A 124 -9.38 -20.85 12.57
N TYR A 125 -8.48 -19.91 12.84
CA TYR A 125 -8.77 -18.49 12.75
C TYR A 125 -9.10 -18.08 11.30
N GLN A 126 -8.29 -18.48 10.33
CA GLN A 126 -8.52 -18.17 8.90
C GLN A 126 -9.84 -18.75 8.38
N ALA A 127 -10.15 -19.99 8.76
CA ALA A 127 -11.44 -20.60 8.43
C ALA A 127 -12.60 -19.79 9.04
N ARG A 128 -12.50 -19.39 10.32
CA ARG A 128 -13.52 -18.57 10.99
C ARG A 128 -13.74 -17.22 10.29
N ILE A 129 -12.67 -16.54 9.86
CA ILE A 129 -12.80 -15.27 9.12
C ILE A 129 -13.50 -15.52 7.77
N ARG A 130 -13.09 -16.55 7.04
CA ARG A 130 -13.72 -16.92 5.76
C ARG A 130 -15.21 -17.22 5.92
N ASP A 131 -15.58 -17.97 6.97
CA ASP A 131 -16.95 -18.39 7.22
C ASP A 131 -17.83 -17.25 7.78
N SER A 132 -17.20 -16.17 8.27
CA SER A 132 -17.90 -14.95 8.72
C SER A 132 -18.37 -14.04 7.58
N LEU A 133 -17.85 -14.25 6.36
CA LEU A 133 -18.22 -13.46 5.19
C LEU A 133 -19.51 -14.01 4.55
N PRO A 134 -20.46 -13.13 4.15
CA PRO A 134 -21.55 -13.53 3.27
C PRO A 134 -21.01 -14.16 1.99
N ARG A 135 -21.78 -15.08 1.40
CA ARG A 135 -21.42 -15.71 0.13
C ARG A 135 -22.02 -14.93 -1.04
N ASP A 136 -21.25 -14.80 -2.11
CA ASP A 136 -21.68 -14.23 -3.38
C ASP A 136 -22.60 -15.21 -4.15
N PRO A 137 -23.18 -14.82 -5.30
CA PRO A 137 -24.02 -15.70 -6.11
C PRO A 137 -23.31 -16.97 -6.62
N LEU A 138 -21.97 -17.01 -6.58
CA LEU A 138 -21.14 -18.14 -6.96
C LEU A 138 -20.77 -19.02 -5.75
N GLY A 139 -21.30 -18.71 -4.56
CA GLY A 139 -21.05 -19.45 -3.32
C GLY A 139 -19.68 -19.17 -2.67
N GLN A 140 -18.92 -18.21 -3.20
CA GLN A 140 -17.61 -17.80 -2.67
C GLN A 140 -17.77 -16.69 -1.61
N PRO A 141 -16.83 -16.54 -0.66
CA PRO A 141 -16.83 -15.41 0.27
C PRO A 141 -16.82 -14.06 -0.47
N ASP A 142 -17.81 -13.21 -0.18
CA ASP A 142 -17.96 -11.90 -0.83
C ASP A 142 -16.88 -10.92 -0.35
N VAL A 143 -15.89 -10.70 -1.21
CA VAL A 143 -14.75 -9.81 -0.95
C VAL A 143 -15.16 -8.34 -0.93
N ASP A 144 -16.24 -7.96 -1.61
CA ASP A 144 -16.71 -6.57 -1.62
C ASP A 144 -17.40 -6.21 -0.29
N VAL A 145 -18.09 -7.16 0.34
CA VAL A 145 -18.57 -7.01 1.72
C VAL A 145 -17.40 -6.80 2.70
N TRP A 146 -16.34 -7.60 2.58
CA TRP A 146 -15.14 -7.41 3.41
C TRP A 146 -14.52 -6.02 3.24
N ARG A 147 -14.41 -5.53 2.00
CA ARG A 147 -13.92 -4.18 1.69
C ARG A 147 -14.82 -3.10 2.29
N ALA A 148 -16.15 -3.27 2.20
CA ALA A 148 -17.10 -2.33 2.77
C ALA A 148 -16.98 -2.26 4.31
N TRP A 149 -16.84 -3.41 4.97
CA TRP A 149 -16.59 -3.49 6.41
C TRP A 149 -15.28 -2.81 6.82
N ARG A 150 -14.19 -3.06 6.08
CA ARG A 150 -12.90 -2.40 6.33
C ARG A 150 -13.00 -0.89 6.17
N ALA A 151 -13.65 -0.41 5.12
CA ALA A 151 -13.84 1.02 4.88
C ALA A 151 -14.71 1.67 5.97
N ALA A 152 -15.75 0.97 6.44
CA ALA A 152 -16.58 1.43 7.55
C ALA A 152 -15.78 1.54 8.86
N ALA A 153 -15.00 0.51 9.21
CA ALA A 153 -14.15 0.54 10.40
C ALA A 153 -13.12 1.68 10.36
N GLN A 154 -12.52 1.93 9.20
CA GLN A 154 -11.59 3.05 9.02
C GLN A 154 -12.27 4.41 9.19
N ARG A 155 -13.49 4.58 8.65
CA ARG A 155 -14.25 5.84 8.83
C ARG A 155 -14.54 6.12 10.31
N GLU A 156 -15.00 5.12 11.07
CA GLU A 156 -15.27 5.29 12.50
C GLU A 156 -14.01 5.65 13.29
N LEU A 157 -12.87 5.03 12.94
CA LEU A 157 -11.59 5.38 13.55
C LEU A 157 -11.14 6.81 13.21
N GLU A 158 -11.40 7.31 12.00
CA GLU A 158 -11.10 8.71 11.64
C GLU A 158 -12.09 9.72 12.26
N LEU A 159 -13.37 9.39 12.37
CA LEU A 159 -14.35 10.23 13.07
C LEU A 159 -13.98 10.41 14.54
N GLY A 160 -13.55 9.34 15.21
CA GLY A 160 -12.98 9.41 16.57
C GLY A 160 -11.69 10.24 16.64
N LYS A 161 -11.01 10.53 15.52
CA LYS A 161 -9.88 11.47 15.46
C LYS A 161 -10.32 12.91 15.54
N ALA A 162 -11.33 13.25 14.76
CA ALA A 162 -11.87 14.60 14.72
C ALA A 162 -12.46 14.99 16.09
N ALA A 163 -13.18 14.09 16.76
CA ALA A 163 -13.76 14.34 18.07
C ALA A 163 -12.70 14.59 19.17
N VAL A 164 -11.61 13.80 19.22
CA VAL A 164 -10.53 13.98 20.21
C VAL A 164 -9.75 15.29 20.01
N VAL A 165 -9.67 15.79 18.77
CA VAL A 165 -9.05 17.09 18.48
C VAL A 165 -9.95 18.26 18.90
N GLN A 166 -11.27 18.05 18.91
CA GLN A 166 -12.26 19.06 19.33
C GLN A 166 -12.46 19.09 20.87
N ASP A 167 -12.39 17.93 21.53
CA ASP A 167 -12.50 17.78 22.99
C ASP A 167 -11.15 17.89 23.73
N ALA A 168 -10.07 18.25 23.03
CA ALA A 168 -8.80 18.54 23.68
C ALA A 168 -9.00 19.70 24.68
N PRO A 169 -8.83 19.48 25.99
CA PRO A 169 -9.00 20.54 26.97
C PRO A 169 -8.00 21.64 26.65
N ALA A 170 -8.46 22.89 26.58
CA ALA A 170 -7.58 24.04 26.62
C ALA A 170 -6.58 23.83 27.79
N PRO A 171 -5.28 24.09 27.59
CA PRO A 171 -4.28 23.84 28.61
C PRO A 171 -4.71 24.53 29.90
N PRO A 172 -4.78 23.83 31.04
CA PRO A 172 -5.13 24.47 32.29
C PRO A 172 -4.06 25.52 32.57
N THR A 173 -4.50 26.77 32.72
CA THR A 173 -3.72 27.84 33.35
C THR A 173 -3.52 27.47 34.82
N THR A 174 -2.55 26.59 35.07
CA THR A 174 -2.10 26.30 36.43
C THR A 174 -1.29 27.49 36.91
N GLY A 175 -1.96 28.38 37.64
CA GLY A 175 -1.28 29.19 38.65
C GLY A 175 -0.58 28.26 39.65
N PRO A 176 0.60 28.63 40.17
CA PRO A 176 1.37 27.75 41.03
C PRO A 176 0.63 27.50 42.35
N ARG A 177 0.05 26.31 42.49
CA ARG A 177 -0.49 25.85 43.77
C ARG A 177 0.69 25.34 44.61
N ARG A 178 1.10 26.15 45.60
CA ARG A 178 2.06 25.75 46.65
C ARG A 178 1.51 24.51 47.37
N VAL A 179 2.15 23.37 47.16
CA VAL A 179 2.04 22.23 48.06
C VAL A 179 3.03 22.47 49.20
N ARG A 180 2.51 22.57 50.42
CA ARG A 180 3.29 22.69 51.65
C ARG A 180 3.96 21.35 51.89
N ALA A 181 5.28 21.30 51.78
CA ALA A 181 6.08 20.12 52.09
C ALA A 181 5.95 19.80 53.58
N ALA A 182 5.52 18.58 53.89
CA ALA A 182 5.61 18.01 55.23
C ALA A 182 7.06 17.61 55.49
N THR A 183 7.59 18.03 56.63
CA THR A 183 8.93 17.71 57.12
C THR A 183 9.02 16.23 57.49
N VAL A 184 9.93 15.50 56.83
CA VAL A 184 10.34 14.13 57.21
C VAL A 184 11.67 14.23 57.97
N PRO A 185 11.89 13.50 59.08
CA PRO A 185 13.12 13.60 59.84
C PRO A 185 14.28 12.90 59.13
N GLU A 186 15.45 13.55 59.15
CA GLU A 186 16.72 13.06 58.59
C GLU A 186 17.26 11.86 59.37
N LEU A 187 17.66 10.82 58.63
CA LEU A 187 18.57 9.75 59.09
C LEU A 187 20.01 10.12 58.68
N PRO A 188 21.03 9.74 59.48
CA PRO A 188 22.41 10.17 59.25
C PRO A 188 23.05 9.46 58.06
N ALA A 189 23.70 10.25 57.18
CA ALA A 189 24.36 9.76 55.97
C ALA A 189 25.78 9.21 56.26
N PRO A 190 26.21 8.12 55.59
CA PRO A 190 27.55 7.57 55.75
C PRO A 190 28.59 8.32 54.90
N HIS A 191 29.80 8.45 55.43
CA HIS A 191 30.92 9.24 54.89
C HIS A 191 31.54 8.77 53.55
N GLY A 192 30.87 7.90 52.77
CA GLY A 192 31.35 7.43 51.45
C GLY A 192 30.89 8.26 50.24
N VAL A 193 29.94 9.18 50.43
CA VAL A 193 29.24 9.87 49.32
C VAL A 193 30.07 10.98 48.68
N ARG A 194 31.03 11.57 49.41
CA ARG A 194 31.85 12.71 48.94
C ARG A 194 32.78 12.35 47.77
N TRP A 195 33.31 11.14 47.73
CA TRP A 195 34.17 10.67 46.64
C TRP A 195 33.38 10.30 45.38
N LEU A 196 32.15 9.82 45.55
CA LEU A 196 31.26 9.52 44.44
C LEU A 196 30.79 10.82 43.75
N TRP A 197 30.55 11.89 44.52
CA TRP A 197 30.28 13.22 43.96
C TRP A 197 31.48 13.85 43.26
N LEU A 198 32.72 13.57 43.69
CA LEU A 198 33.92 13.99 42.97
C LEU A 198 34.07 13.25 41.64
N GLY A 199 33.76 11.95 41.59
CA GLY A 199 33.71 11.18 40.34
C GLY A 199 32.62 11.69 39.39
N VAL A 200 31.42 11.97 39.91
CA VAL A 200 30.32 12.57 39.13
C VAL A 200 30.69 13.96 38.63
N ALA A 201 31.30 14.81 39.47
CA ALA A 201 31.78 16.12 39.06
C ALA A 201 32.84 16.01 37.95
N GLY A 202 33.76 15.05 38.05
CA GLY A 202 34.74 14.75 37.00
C GLY A 202 34.08 14.31 35.68
N CYS A 203 33.08 13.43 35.73
CA CYS A 203 32.32 13.02 34.55
C CYS A 203 31.53 14.17 33.93
N VAL A 204 30.91 15.03 34.74
CA VAL A 204 30.20 16.24 34.26
C VAL A 204 31.17 17.22 33.62
N LEU A 205 32.37 17.39 34.18
CA LEU A 205 33.38 18.30 33.65
C LEU A 205 34.00 17.77 32.35
N ALA A 206 34.23 16.45 32.26
CA ALA A 206 34.66 15.79 31.03
C ALA A 206 33.58 15.85 29.93
N PHE A 207 32.31 15.68 30.30
CA PHE A 207 31.18 15.81 29.39
C PHE A 207 31.05 17.26 28.89
N ALA A 208 31.19 18.26 29.75
CA ALA A 208 31.20 19.66 29.36
C ALA A 208 32.39 19.98 28.43
N ALA A 209 33.59 19.48 28.73
CA ALA A 209 34.78 19.67 27.90
C ALA A 209 34.62 19.08 26.49
N ALA A 210 33.92 17.94 26.34
CA ALA A 210 33.64 17.34 25.05
C ALA A 210 32.78 18.24 24.12
N PHE A 211 31.92 19.08 24.70
CA PHE A 211 31.09 20.02 23.93
C PHE A 211 31.80 21.35 23.62
N PHE A 212 32.71 21.82 24.49
CA PHE A 212 33.39 23.11 24.31
C PHE A 212 34.73 23.03 23.58
N ILE A 213 35.40 21.87 23.55
CA ILE A 213 36.74 21.71 22.96
C ILE A 213 36.70 20.96 21.61
N HIS A 214 35.75 20.04 21.42
CA HIS A 214 35.67 19.25 20.19
C HIS A 214 34.89 19.99 19.07
N PRO A 215 35.41 20.10 17.84
CA PRO A 215 34.78 20.86 16.75
C PRO A 215 33.35 20.42 16.41
N ALA A 216 33.04 19.11 16.51
CA ALA A 216 31.70 18.58 16.27
C ALA A 216 30.68 18.99 17.36
N GLY A 217 31.12 19.15 18.61
CA GLY A 217 30.27 19.59 19.73
C GLY A 217 29.93 21.08 19.63
N ARG A 218 30.89 21.90 19.18
CA ARG A 218 30.67 23.33 18.90
C ARG A 218 29.67 23.55 17.76
N GLU A 219 29.75 22.74 16.70
CA GLU A 219 28.81 22.80 15.58
C GLU A 219 27.39 22.44 16.01
N ALA A 220 27.23 21.41 16.86
CA ALA A 220 25.92 21.03 17.40
C ALA A 220 25.32 22.14 18.30
N ILE A 221 26.13 22.81 19.12
CA ILE A 221 25.69 23.95 19.95
C ILE A 221 25.33 25.14 19.07
N HIS A 222 26.12 25.45 18.03
CA HIS A 222 25.80 26.52 17.08
C HIS A 222 24.50 26.26 16.32
N GLN A 223 24.23 25.01 15.92
CA GLN A 223 22.96 24.64 15.30
C GLN A 223 21.79 24.67 16.28
N TRP A 224 22.02 24.36 17.56
CA TRP A 224 20.99 24.39 18.60
C TRP A 224 20.63 25.82 19.04
N PHE A 225 21.61 26.72 19.08
CA PHE A 225 21.42 28.16 19.32
C PHE A 225 21.24 28.99 18.04
N ALA A 226 21.22 28.35 16.86
CA ALA A 226 20.83 29.00 15.61
C ALA A 226 19.37 29.41 15.73
N THR A 227 19.17 30.60 16.26
CA THR A 227 17.88 31.25 16.38
C THR A 227 17.35 31.34 14.97
N ILE A 228 16.21 30.68 14.70
CA ILE A 228 15.53 30.76 13.41
C ILE A 228 15.34 32.23 13.10
N LYS A 229 16.15 32.74 12.16
CA LYS A 229 16.13 34.13 11.74
C LYS A 229 14.80 34.34 11.02
N ARG A 230 13.79 34.78 11.77
CA ARG A 230 12.48 35.11 11.24
C ARG A 230 12.58 36.49 10.59
N GLU A 231 13.08 36.51 9.36
CA GLU A 231 12.87 37.64 8.47
C GLU A 231 11.42 37.60 7.97
N PRO A 232 10.65 38.70 8.12
CA PRO A 232 9.35 38.79 7.47
C PRO A 232 9.58 38.66 5.97
N LEU A 233 8.87 37.73 5.32
CA LEU A 233 8.92 37.64 3.87
C LEU A 233 8.55 39.01 3.29
N PRO A 234 9.27 39.47 2.24
CA PRO A 234 8.81 40.62 1.48
C PRO A 234 7.34 40.43 1.11
N PRO A 235 6.52 41.50 1.08
CA PRO A 235 5.11 41.38 0.73
C PRO A 235 5.00 40.57 -0.56
N ALA A 236 4.22 39.48 -0.51
CA ALA A 236 4.13 38.52 -1.59
C ALA A 236 3.83 39.29 -2.89
N ALA A 237 4.79 39.25 -3.83
CA ALA A 237 4.57 39.80 -5.15
C ALA A 237 3.30 39.18 -5.73
N ALA A 238 2.49 39.99 -6.41
CA ALA A 238 1.25 39.50 -7.02
C ALA A 238 1.58 38.25 -7.85
N ALA A 239 0.84 37.15 -7.58
CA ALA A 239 1.09 35.87 -8.21
C ALA A 239 1.13 36.05 -9.73
N LYS A 240 2.28 35.72 -10.35
CA LYS A 240 2.53 35.93 -11.79
C LYS A 240 1.54 35.18 -12.68
N ALA A 241 0.93 34.12 -12.16
CA ALA A 241 -0.22 33.42 -12.71
C ALA A 241 -1.03 32.77 -11.58
N ARG A 242 -2.32 32.54 -11.81
CA ARG A 242 -3.18 31.73 -10.93
C ARG A 242 -3.36 30.37 -11.58
N PHE A 243 -3.15 29.29 -10.81
CA PHE A 243 -3.51 27.95 -11.25
C PHE A 243 -5.03 27.86 -11.32
N ASP A 244 -5.57 27.68 -12.53
CA ASP A 244 -6.97 27.35 -12.72
C ASP A 244 -7.08 25.83 -12.89
N ALA A 245 -7.71 25.18 -11.90
CA ALA A 245 -7.95 23.74 -11.94
C ALA A 245 -8.91 23.33 -13.08
N GLY A 246 -9.66 24.29 -13.65
CA GLY A 246 -10.51 24.11 -14.83
C GLY A 246 -9.78 24.32 -16.16
N ASP A 247 -8.50 24.69 -16.15
CA ASP A 247 -7.75 24.91 -17.38
C ASP A 247 -7.47 23.59 -18.11
N ILE A 248 -8.08 23.47 -19.30
CA ILE A 248 -7.93 22.36 -20.23
C ILE A 248 -6.46 22.16 -20.63
N ALA A 249 -5.64 23.23 -20.62
CA ALA A 249 -4.20 23.13 -20.90
C ALA A 249 -3.43 22.40 -19.80
N LEU A 250 -3.85 22.51 -18.54
CA LEU A 250 -3.14 22.00 -17.37
C LEU A 250 -3.63 20.63 -16.89
N HIS A 251 -4.62 20.05 -17.57
CA HIS A 251 -5.19 18.76 -17.18
C HIS A 251 -4.14 17.63 -17.28
N PRO A 252 -3.92 16.82 -16.22
CA PRO A 252 -2.81 15.85 -16.16
C PRO A 252 -2.90 14.75 -17.21
N ASP A 253 -4.12 14.34 -17.60
CA ASP A 253 -4.35 13.30 -18.62
C ASP A 253 -4.63 13.88 -20.03
N ARG A 254 -4.27 15.15 -20.27
CA ARG A 254 -4.59 15.85 -21.53
C ARG A 254 -4.11 15.10 -22.77
N GLU A 255 -2.88 14.56 -22.77
CA GLU A 255 -2.32 13.87 -23.94
C GLU A 255 -3.17 12.66 -24.35
N ARG A 256 -3.56 11.83 -23.37
CA ARG A 256 -4.45 10.68 -23.60
C ARG A 256 -5.81 11.12 -24.11
N LEU A 257 -6.38 12.15 -23.48
CA LEU A 257 -7.70 12.66 -23.86
C LEU A 257 -7.66 13.37 -25.22
N ALA A 258 -6.56 13.96 -25.62
CA ALA A 258 -6.39 14.56 -26.94
C ALA A 258 -6.29 13.51 -28.06
N ALA A 259 -5.82 12.30 -27.75
CA ALA A 259 -5.61 11.20 -28.69
C ALA A 259 -6.58 10.02 -28.46
N PRO A 260 -7.89 10.16 -28.78
CA PRO A 260 -8.90 9.15 -28.44
C PRO A 260 -8.70 7.83 -29.21
N ARG A 261 -8.15 7.90 -30.43
CA ARG A 261 -7.84 6.72 -31.24
C ARG A 261 -6.69 5.93 -30.63
N GLU A 262 -5.64 6.61 -30.17
CA GLU A 262 -4.53 5.98 -29.45
C GLU A 262 -5.01 5.37 -28.12
N ALA A 263 -5.91 6.06 -27.40
CA ALA A 263 -6.47 5.54 -26.16
C ALA A 263 -7.25 4.24 -26.39
N TRP A 264 -7.96 4.11 -27.52
CA TRP A 264 -8.65 2.88 -27.90
C TRP A 264 -7.69 1.69 -28.10
N PHE A 265 -6.53 1.91 -28.73
CA PHE A 265 -5.50 0.89 -28.88
C PHE A 265 -4.86 0.54 -27.54
N ALA A 266 -4.58 1.56 -26.71
CA ALA A 266 -4.04 1.35 -25.38
C ALA A 266 -4.95 0.47 -24.51
N ASP A 267 -6.25 0.73 -24.50
CA ASP A 267 -7.22 -0.06 -23.72
C ASP A 267 -7.37 -1.52 -24.21
N ARG A 268 -6.93 -1.82 -25.44
CA ARG A 268 -6.96 -3.16 -26.05
C ARG A 268 -5.57 -3.75 -26.26
N LEU A 269 -4.52 -3.14 -25.71
CA LEU A 269 -3.14 -3.53 -25.96
C LEU A 269 -2.92 -5.04 -25.75
N ALA A 270 -3.32 -5.58 -24.60
CA ALA A 270 -3.10 -6.98 -24.29
C ALA A 270 -3.75 -7.93 -25.32
N LEU A 271 -4.98 -7.63 -25.78
CA LEU A 271 -5.65 -8.41 -26.82
C LEU A 271 -4.91 -8.30 -28.16
N LEU A 272 -4.53 -7.09 -28.56
CA LEU A 272 -3.82 -6.85 -29.82
C LEU A 272 -2.42 -7.50 -29.83
N ALA A 273 -1.71 -7.47 -28.71
CA ALA A 273 -0.40 -8.09 -28.55
C ALA A 273 -0.48 -9.63 -28.66
N TRP A 274 -1.50 -10.23 -28.05
CA TRP A 274 -1.79 -11.66 -28.20
C TRP A 274 -2.13 -12.01 -29.65
N LEU A 275 -3.05 -11.29 -30.28
CA LEU A 275 -3.45 -11.51 -31.68
C LEU A 275 -2.27 -11.40 -32.65
N ALA A 276 -1.37 -10.44 -32.43
CA ALA A 276 -0.16 -10.29 -33.26
C ALA A 276 0.77 -11.52 -33.20
N ASN A 277 0.69 -12.34 -32.16
CA ASN A 277 1.40 -13.62 -32.07
C ASN A 277 0.57 -14.80 -32.59
N ALA A 278 -0.75 -14.77 -32.37
CA ALA A 278 -1.66 -15.78 -32.87
C ALA A 278 -1.70 -15.84 -34.42
N GLU A 279 -1.52 -14.69 -35.10
CA GLU A 279 -1.39 -14.61 -36.57
C GLU A 279 -0.03 -15.10 -37.11
N ALA A 280 1.05 -15.06 -36.31
CA ALA A 280 2.43 -15.20 -36.79
C ALA A 280 3.13 -16.51 -36.36
N GLY A 281 2.48 -17.37 -35.56
CA GLY A 281 3.08 -18.59 -35.03
C GLY A 281 2.97 -19.81 -35.94
N PRO A 282 3.79 -20.86 -35.75
CA PRO A 282 3.69 -22.14 -36.47
C PRO A 282 2.43 -22.95 -36.11
N ALA A 283 1.78 -22.61 -34.99
CA ALA A 283 0.42 -23.02 -34.64
C ALA A 283 -0.51 -21.79 -34.76
N ALA A 284 -0.50 -21.15 -35.93
CA ALA A 284 -1.36 -20.01 -36.22
C ALA A 284 -2.80 -20.39 -35.93
N ASP A 285 -3.46 -19.53 -35.18
CA ASP A 285 -4.84 -19.76 -34.79
C ASP A 285 -5.75 -19.58 -36.03
N PRO A 286 -6.53 -20.58 -36.46
CA PRO A 286 -7.37 -20.46 -37.66
C PRO A 286 -8.33 -19.26 -37.60
N ALA A 287 -8.82 -18.91 -36.40
CA ALA A 287 -9.68 -17.74 -36.21
C ALA A 287 -8.91 -16.40 -36.26
N ALA A 288 -7.61 -16.40 -35.95
CA ALA A 288 -6.76 -15.22 -36.15
C ALA A 288 -6.40 -15.03 -37.62
N ALA A 289 -6.28 -16.12 -38.38
CA ALA A 289 -6.10 -16.09 -39.84
C ALA A 289 -7.35 -15.64 -40.61
N GLU A 290 -8.55 -15.76 -40.01
CA GLU A 290 -9.82 -15.24 -40.55
C GLU A 290 -9.96 -13.72 -40.45
N VAL A 291 -9.04 -13.02 -39.77
CA VAL A 291 -9.01 -11.56 -39.79
C VAL A 291 -8.66 -11.10 -41.21
N PRO A 292 -9.60 -10.54 -41.98
CA PRO A 292 -9.38 -10.29 -43.39
C PRO A 292 -8.24 -9.27 -43.58
N PRO A 293 -7.39 -9.45 -44.60
CA PRO A 293 -6.42 -8.43 -44.97
C PRO A 293 -7.17 -7.13 -45.26
N LEU A 294 -6.57 -5.99 -44.91
CA LEU A 294 -7.14 -4.69 -45.26
C LEU A 294 -7.35 -4.69 -46.78
N PRO A 295 -8.57 -4.45 -47.30
CA PRO A 295 -8.69 -4.05 -48.68
C PRO A 295 -7.80 -2.83 -48.86
N GLY A 296 -6.95 -2.84 -49.89
CA GLY A 296 -5.97 -1.79 -50.17
C GLY A 296 -6.61 -0.44 -49.93
N ALA A 297 -5.98 0.37 -49.06
CA ALA A 297 -6.56 1.60 -48.55
C ALA A 297 -7.10 2.43 -49.73
N ALA A 298 -8.43 2.52 -49.84
CA ALA A 298 -9.04 3.50 -50.71
C ALA A 298 -8.45 4.86 -50.29
N PRO A 299 -8.03 5.71 -51.24
CA PRO A 299 -7.40 6.98 -50.91
C PRO A 299 -8.31 7.72 -49.93
N ALA A 300 -7.82 7.90 -48.70
CA ALA A 300 -8.54 8.60 -47.67
C ALA A 300 -8.88 9.98 -48.25
N ALA A 301 -10.17 10.32 -48.26
CA ALA A 301 -10.59 11.67 -48.57
C ALA A 301 -9.74 12.63 -47.73
N PRO A 302 -9.19 13.71 -48.31
CA PRO A 302 -8.27 14.60 -47.60
C PRO A 302 -8.92 15.02 -46.28
N PRO A 303 -8.19 14.93 -45.16
CA PRO A 303 -8.74 15.27 -43.86
C PRO A 303 -9.27 16.70 -43.93
N SER A 304 -10.58 16.86 -43.83
CA SER A 304 -11.19 18.18 -43.70
C SER A 304 -10.57 18.81 -42.45
N LEU A 305 -9.95 19.99 -42.58
CA LEU A 305 -9.37 20.72 -41.47
C LEU A 305 -10.44 20.85 -40.37
N PRO A 306 -10.29 20.16 -39.24
CA PRO A 306 -11.32 20.14 -38.23
C PRO A 306 -11.40 21.51 -37.54
N ASP A 307 -12.60 22.04 -37.39
CA ASP A 307 -12.83 23.31 -36.69
C ASP A 307 -12.22 23.25 -35.27
N ALA A 308 -11.23 24.11 -35.01
CA ALA A 308 -10.53 24.17 -33.72
C ALA A 308 -11.49 24.34 -32.53
N GLY A 309 -12.58 25.11 -32.70
CA GLY A 309 -13.63 25.28 -31.70
C GLY A 309 -14.41 24.00 -31.38
N ARG A 310 -14.70 23.17 -32.39
CA ARG A 310 -15.35 21.87 -32.18
C ARG A 310 -14.42 20.90 -31.45
N GLN A 311 -13.14 20.89 -31.80
CA GLN A 311 -12.14 20.03 -31.13
C GLN A 311 -11.95 20.39 -29.65
N ALA A 312 -11.86 21.69 -29.34
CA ALA A 312 -11.76 22.16 -27.96
C ALA A 312 -12.98 21.74 -27.13
N THR A 313 -14.18 21.87 -27.69
CA THR A 313 -15.43 21.46 -27.03
C THR A 313 -15.47 19.94 -26.78
N GLN A 314 -15.07 19.13 -27.76
CA GLN A 314 -14.99 17.67 -27.61
C GLN A 314 -13.93 17.24 -26.59
N LEU A 315 -12.80 17.95 -26.51
CA LEU A 315 -11.78 17.69 -25.49
C LEU A 315 -12.32 18.01 -24.09
N ALA A 316 -12.98 19.15 -23.90
CA ALA A 316 -13.59 19.54 -22.63
C ALA A 316 -14.69 18.55 -22.17
N GLN A 317 -15.51 18.04 -23.10
CA GLN A 317 -16.49 16.99 -22.79
C GLN A 317 -15.82 15.70 -22.33
N ARG A 318 -14.75 15.27 -23.00
CA ARG A 318 -14.00 14.07 -22.62
C ARG A 318 -13.29 14.23 -21.28
N MET A 319 -12.77 15.41 -20.96
CA MET A 319 -12.21 15.71 -19.62
C MET A 319 -13.26 15.57 -18.53
N ARG A 320 -14.45 16.17 -18.71
CA ARG A 320 -15.55 16.02 -17.74
C ARG A 320 -15.97 14.56 -17.56
N ALA A 321 -16.07 13.81 -18.66
CA ALA A 321 -16.39 12.38 -18.61
C ALA A 321 -15.29 11.57 -17.91
N TRP A 322 -14.03 11.92 -18.14
CA TRP A 322 -12.87 11.30 -17.49
C TRP A 322 -12.83 11.58 -15.99
N ASP A 323 -13.05 12.82 -15.57
CA ASP A 323 -13.04 13.20 -14.15
C ASP A 323 -14.20 12.59 -13.36
N ALA A 324 -15.32 12.31 -14.04
CA ALA A 324 -16.43 11.57 -13.46
C ALA A 324 -16.13 10.07 -13.23
N LEU A 325 -15.06 9.52 -13.83
CA LEU A 325 -14.71 8.11 -13.62
C LEU A 325 -14.14 7.86 -12.21
N PRO A 326 -14.47 6.70 -11.61
CA PRO A 326 -13.87 6.28 -10.35
C PRO A 326 -12.34 6.30 -10.40
N PRO A 327 -11.63 6.68 -9.32
CA PRO A 327 -10.17 6.75 -9.30
C PRO A 327 -9.47 5.47 -9.75
N ARG A 328 -10.04 4.30 -9.43
CA ARG A 328 -9.52 3.00 -9.88
C ARG A 328 -9.60 2.82 -11.39
N ALA A 329 -10.71 3.20 -12.02
CA ALA A 329 -10.88 3.10 -13.47
C ALA A 329 -9.90 4.04 -14.19
N ARG A 330 -9.72 5.26 -13.66
CA ARG A 330 -8.69 6.18 -14.15
C ARG A 330 -7.29 5.61 -14.02
N GLY A 331 -6.96 5.03 -12.86
CA GLY A 331 -5.67 4.38 -12.63
C GLY A 331 -5.37 3.25 -13.62
N LEU A 332 -6.34 2.36 -13.87
CA LEU A 332 -6.20 1.29 -14.86
C LEU A 332 -5.97 1.84 -16.27
N GLN A 333 -6.81 2.79 -16.69
CA GLN A 333 -6.71 3.41 -18.01
C GLN A 333 -5.40 4.21 -18.21
N ARG A 334 -4.87 4.84 -17.15
CA ARG A 334 -3.52 5.43 -17.15
C ARG A 334 -2.43 4.37 -17.32
N GLY A 335 -2.57 3.24 -16.64
CA GLY A 335 -1.67 2.09 -16.79
C GLY A 335 -1.65 1.55 -18.23
N HIS A 336 -2.84 1.40 -18.84
CA HIS A 336 -2.95 1.00 -20.25
C HIS A 336 -2.26 2.00 -21.19
N TRP A 337 -2.49 3.29 -20.97
CA TRP A 337 -1.85 4.35 -21.74
C TRP A 337 -0.32 4.34 -21.60
N GLN A 338 0.18 4.19 -20.38
CA GLN A 338 1.61 4.08 -20.12
C GLN A 338 2.23 2.85 -20.79
N ALA A 339 1.55 1.69 -20.71
CA ALA A 339 1.99 0.47 -21.36
C ALA A 339 2.08 0.64 -22.89
N TRP A 340 1.07 1.29 -23.50
CA TRP A 340 1.08 1.65 -24.92
C TRP A 340 2.24 2.58 -25.30
N GLN A 341 2.46 3.64 -24.52
CA GLN A 341 3.55 4.59 -24.79
C GLN A 341 4.95 3.97 -24.62
N ALA A 342 5.08 2.96 -23.77
CA ALA A 342 6.35 2.27 -23.54
C ALA A 342 6.75 1.31 -24.68
N LEU A 343 5.86 1.02 -25.64
CA LEU A 343 6.16 0.14 -26.78
C LEU A 343 7.09 0.79 -27.80
N GLU A 344 7.88 -0.05 -28.47
CA GLU A 344 8.70 0.40 -29.59
C GLU A 344 7.81 0.96 -30.72
N ALA A 345 8.33 1.93 -31.49
CA ALA A 345 7.55 2.57 -32.55
C ALA A 345 7.03 1.56 -33.60
N GLY A 346 7.86 0.57 -33.96
CA GLY A 346 7.49 -0.51 -34.88
C GLY A 346 6.36 -1.39 -34.34
N GLU A 347 6.39 -1.74 -33.05
CA GLU A 347 5.31 -2.49 -32.41
C GLU A 347 4.01 -1.70 -32.43
N ARG A 348 4.03 -0.41 -32.11
CA ARG A 348 2.83 0.45 -32.16
C ARG A 348 2.25 0.54 -33.56
N VAL A 349 3.07 0.63 -34.61
CA VAL A 349 2.58 0.63 -36.00
C VAL A 349 1.88 -0.69 -36.32
N ARG A 350 2.52 -1.82 -35.97
CA ARG A 350 1.95 -3.15 -36.20
C ARG A 350 0.60 -3.33 -35.48
N LEU A 351 0.54 -2.99 -34.20
CA LEU A 351 -0.68 -3.11 -33.39
C LEU A 351 -1.79 -2.17 -33.85
N ARG A 352 -1.47 -0.97 -34.35
CA ARG A 352 -2.46 -0.08 -34.98
C ARG A 352 -3.09 -0.71 -36.21
N SER A 353 -2.27 -1.30 -37.09
CA SER A 353 -2.77 -1.99 -38.29
C SER A 353 -3.71 -3.15 -37.94
N LEU A 354 -3.35 -3.92 -36.91
CA LEU A 354 -4.13 -5.05 -36.42
C LEU A 354 -5.42 -4.60 -35.73
N GLY A 355 -5.36 -3.53 -34.94
CA GLY A 355 -6.52 -2.97 -34.27
C GLY A 355 -7.55 -2.41 -35.26
N GLU A 356 -7.12 -1.80 -36.36
CA GLU A 356 -8.04 -1.39 -37.42
C GLU A 356 -8.68 -2.59 -38.12
N ARG A 357 -7.92 -3.67 -38.40
CA ARG A 357 -8.51 -4.90 -38.94
C ARG A 357 -9.57 -5.48 -38.00
N LEU A 358 -9.23 -5.62 -36.71
CA LEU A 358 -10.15 -6.13 -35.70
C LEU A 358 -11.43 -5.29 -35.59
N ARG A 359 -11.31 -3.96 -35.71
CA ARG A 359 -12.47 -3.05 -35.66
C ARG A 359 -13.40 -3.21 -36.88
N MET A 360 -12.85 -3.63 -38.02
CA MET A 360 -13.60 -3.91 -39.25
C MET A 360 -14.14 -5.35 -39.30
N SER A 361 -13.67 -6.25 -38.44
CA SER A 361 -14.14 -7.64 -38.35
C SER A 361 -15.58 -7.73 -37.85
N PRO A 362 -16.34 -8.77 -38.25
CA PRO A 362 -17.69 -9.01 -37.73
C PRO A 362 -17.72 -9.17 -36.20
N ALA A 363 -18.79 -8.69 -35.56
CA ALA A 363 -18.95 -8.79 -34.10
C ALA A 363 -18.82 -10.23 -33.53
N PRO A 364 -19.33 -11.29 -34.19
CA PRO A 364 -19.13 -12.67 -33.72
C PRO A 364 -17.66 -13.08 -33.67
N LEU A 365 -16.88 -12.70 -34.69
CA LEU A 365 -15.44 -13.00 -34.72
C LEU A 365 -14.71 -12.25 -33.61
N GLN A 366 -15.03 -10.97 -33.39
CA GLN A 366 -14.46 -10.19 -32.29
C GLN A 366 -14.75 -10.83 -30.92
N GLN A 367 -15.97 -11.32 -30.72
CA GLN A 367 -16.37 -11.99 -29.49
C GLN A 367 -15.64 -13.32 -29.30
N ALA A 368 -15.56 -14.16 -30.34
CA ALA A 368 -14.83 -15.42 -30.28
C ALA A 368 -13.34 -15.20 -29.95
N LEU A 369 -12.68 -14.22 -30.57
CA LEU A 369 -11.30 -13.86 -30.25
C LEU A 369 -11.15 -13.37 -28.80
N ARG A 370 -12.14 -12.63 -28.30
CA ARG A 370 -12.14 -12.15 -26.91
C ARG A 370 -12.29 -13.29 -25.91
N GLU A 371 -13.21 -14.21 -26.14
CA GLU A 371 -13.44 -15.38 -25.28
C GLU A 371 -12.17 -16.25 -25.19
N ARG A 372 -11.48 -16.43 -26.30
CA ARG A 372 -10.20 -17.17 -26.35
C ARG A 372 -9.07 -16.45 -25.64
N PHE A 373 -9.00 -15.13 -25.78
CA PHE A 373 -8.09 -14.32 -25.00
C PHE A 373 -8.39 -14.48 -23.49
N ASP A 374 -9.65 -14.41 -23.11
CA ASP A 374 -10.10 -14.50 -21.71
C ASP A 374 -9.95 -15.91 -21.10
N ALA A 375 -9.89 -16.95 -21.93
CA ALA A 375 -9.59 -18.32 -21.51
C ALA A 375 -8.12 -18.54 -21.08
N GLN A 376 -7.22 -17.61 -21.38
CA GLN A 376 -5.84 -17.67 -20.90
C GLN A 376 -5.74 -17.43 -19.39
N THR A 377 -4.69 -17.99 -18.76
CA THR A 377 -4.40 -17.73 -17.33
C THR A 377 -4.21 -16.24 -17.06
N SER A 378 -4.48 -15.80 -15.82
CA SER A 378 -4.32 -14.38 -15.43
C SER A 378 -2.92 -13.84 -15.74
N ASP A 379 -1.90 -14.66 -15.51
CA ASP A 379 -0.50 -14.26 -15.66
C ASP A 379 -0.10 -14.16 -17.12
N ALA A 380 -0.59 -15.07 -17.97
CA ALA A 380 -0.41 -14.98 -19.42
C ALA A 380 -1.10 -13.73 -19.98
N ARG A 381 -2.35 -13.46 -19.55
CA ARG A 381 -3.08 -12.24 -19.93
C ARG A 381 -2.36 -10.96 -19.49
N ALA A 382 -1.80 -10.96 -18.28
CA ALA A 382 -1.05 -9.84 -17.75
C ALA A 382 0.23 -9.57 -18.55
N GLY A 383 0.92 -10.63 -19.00
CA GLY A 383 2.13 -10.53 -19.82
C GLY A 383 1.94 -9.76 -21.12
N TRP A 384 0.77 -9.86 -21.75
CA TRP A 384 0.49 -9.18 -23.01
C TRP A 384 0.45 -7.64 -22.91
N TRP A 385 0.36 -7.06 -21.71
CA TRP A 385 0.53 -5.62 -21.50
C TRP A 385 1.96 -5.14 -21.76
N LEU A 386 2.93 -6.04 -21.77
CA LEU A 386 4.34 -5.73 -22.06
C LEU A 386 4.61 -5.57 -23.56
N GLY A 387 3.63 -5.87 -24.41
CA GLY A 387 3.76 -5.86 -25.87
C GLY A 387 3.81 -7.28 -26.47
N PRO A 388 3.78 -7.39 -27.82
CA PRO A 388 3.69 -8.67 -28.51
C PRO A 388 4.96 -9.51 -28.32
N ARG A 389 6.16 -8.91 -28.32
CA ARG A 389 7.41 -9.67 -28.19
C ARG A 389 7.58 -10.22 -26.78
N LEU A 390 7.60 -9.34 -25.78
CA LEU A 390 7.83 -9.72 -24.39
C LEU A 390 6.65 -10.49 -23.79
N GLY A 391 5.41 -10.19 -24.20
CA GLY A 391 4.22 -10.89 -23.73
C GLY A 391 4.19 -12.37 -24.11
N ARG A 392 4.74 -12.74 -25.29
CA ARG A 392 4.86 -14.13 -25.74
C ARG A 392 5.74 -14.95 -24.80
N ASP A 393 6.89 -14.39 -24.41
CA ASP A 393 7.86 -15.09 -23.56
C ASP A 393 7.59 -14.92 -22.06
N TRP A 394 6.72 -13.98 -21.68
CA TRP A 394 6.44 -13.64 -20.29
C TRP A 394 6.13 -14.85 -19.40
N PRO A 395 5.26 -15.80 -19.78
CA PRO A 395 4.97 -16.96 -18.93
C PRO A 395 6.21 -17.80 -18.57
N ARG A 396 7.23 -17.81 -19.43
CA ARG A 396 8.48 -18.56 -19.24
C ARG A 396 9.42 -17.88 -18.24
N VAL A 397 9.37 -16.55 -18.16
CA VAL A 397 10.29 -15.74 -17.36
C VAL A 397 9.64 -15.10 -16.12
N ALA A 398 8.30 -15.05 -16.06
CA ALA A 398 7.55 -14.33 -15.02
C ALA A 398 7.94 -14.75 -13.60
N ALA A 399 8.18 -16.04 -13.38
CA ALA A 399 8.58 -16.58 -12.08
C ALA A 399 9.87 -15.93 -11.54
N LEU A 400 10.81 -15.55 -12.43
CA LEU A 400 12.05 -14.87 -12.05
C LEU A 400 11.81 -13.41 -11.65
N PHE A 401 10.77 -12.77 -12.19
CA PHE A 401 10.46 -11.36 -11.98
C PHE A 401 9.25 -11.12 -11.06
N GLY A 402 8.90 -12.12 -10.24
CA GLY A 402 7.94 -11.95 -9.16
C GLY A 402 8.49 -11.08 -8.04
N TYR A 403 7.63 -10.21 -7.48
CA TYR A 403 7.91 -9.32 -6.33
C TYR A 403 9.16 -8.44 -6.50
N VAL A 404 9.22 -7.70 -7.61
CA VAL A 404 10.30 -6.77 -7.91
C VAL A 404 10.11 -5.43 -7.18
N GLU A 405 11.17 -4.99 -6.50
CA GLU A 405 11.24 -3.71 -5.79
C GLU A 405 11.07 -2.53 -6.74
N ALA A 406 10.44 -1.45 -6.28
CA ALA A 406 10.08 -0.33 -7.15
C ALA A 406 11.28 0.27 -7.91
N ALA A 407 12.45 0.32 -7.26
CA ALA A 407 13.69 0.83 -7.85
C ALA A 407 14.27 -0.08 -8.96
N GLU A 408 14.03 -1.39 -8.88
CA GLU A 408 14.56 -2.38 -9.83
C GLU A 408 13.71 -2.48 -11.10
N ARG A 409 12.43 -2.07 -11.06
CA ARG A 409 11.47 -2.27 -12.15
C ARG A 409 11.90 -1.63 -13.46
N GLY A 410 12.34 -0.37 -13.43
CA GLY A 410 12.79 0.35 -14.63
C GLY A 410 13.97 -0.36 -15.31
N PRO A 411 15.11 -0.54 -14.61
CA PRO A 411 16.28 -1.24 -15.15
C PRO A 411 16.00 -2.67 -15.67
N LEU A 412 15.12 -3.42 -15.01
CA LEU A 412 14.73 -4.75 -15.45
C LEU A 412 13.84 -4.73 -16.68
N MET A 413 12.91 -3.76 -16.79
CA MET A 413 12.11 -3.58 -18.00
C MET A 413 12.99 -3.18 -19.19
N ASP A 414 13.96 -2.29 -18.99
CA ASP A 414 14.91 -1.90 -20.03
C ASP A 414 15.76 -3.10 -20.49
N PHE A 415 16.22 -3.92 -19.54
CA PHE A 415 16.90 -5.17 -19.86
C PHE A 415 15.99 -6.09 -20.70
N LEU A 416 14.76 -6.40 -20.25
CA LEU A 416 13.86 -7.30 -20.98
C LEU A 416 13.45 -6.76 -22.37
N ARG A 417 13.40 -5.44 -22.55
CA ARG A 417 13.14 -4.80 -23.85
C ARG A 417 14.34 -4.80 -24.79
N THR A 418 15.56 -4.98 -24.29
CA THR A 418 16.78 -5.04 -25.11
C THR A 418 17.33 -6.46 -25.25
N ALA A 419 16.88 -7.37 -24.38
CA ALA A 419 17.31 -8.77 -24.33
C ALA A 419 17.03 -9.48 -25.66
N GLY A 420 18.05 -10.18 -26.15
CA GLY A 420 17.92 -11.07 -27.31
C GLY A 420 17.20 -12.37 -26.94
N ALA A 421 16.92 -13.20 -27.95
CA ALA A 421 16.26 -14.49 -27.74
C ALA A 421 17.06 -15.42 -26.79
N GLU A 422 18.39 -15.43 -26.93
CA GLU A 422 19.28 -16.24 -26.08
C GLU A 422 19.24 -15.80 -24.60
N ASP A 423 19.15 -14.50 -24.34
CA ASP A 423 19.06 -13.94 -22.99
C ASP A 423 17.72 -14.29 -22.33
N ILE A 424 16.63 -14.22 -23.10
CA ILE A 424 15.29 -14.61 -22.65
C ILE A 424 15.24 -16.11 -22.35
N ASP A 425 15.82 -16.94 -23.21
CA ASP A 425 15.93 -18.38 -22.98
C ASP A 425 16.77 -18.69 -21.74
N ALA A 426 17.84 -17.92 -21.51
CA ALA A 426 18.63 -18.06 -20.31
C ALA A 426 17.86 -17.68 -19.04
N CYS A 427 17.12 -16.57 -19.08
CA CYS A 427 16.22 -16.15 -18.00
C CYS A 427 15.14 -17.21 -17.72
N ALA A 428 14.58 -17.82 -18.76
CA ALA A 428 13.56 -18.86 -18.62
C ALA A 428 14.12 -20.11 -17.91
N ARG A 429 15.34 -20.55 -18.29
CA ARG A 429 16.03 -21.65 -17.60
C ARG A 429 16.33 -21.30 -16.14
N LEU A 430 16.87 -20.11 -15.88
CA LEU A 430 17.14 -19.63 -14.52
C LEU A 430 15.86 -19.50 -13.68
N ALA A 431 14.73 -19.13 -14.28
CA ALA A 431 13.44 -19.07 -13.59
C ALA A 431 12.99 -20.43 -13.04
N GLN A 432 13.36 -21.52 -13.74
CA GLN A 432 13.04 -22.89 -13.35
C GLN A 432 14.04 -23.45 -12.32
N THR A 433 15.33 -23.13 -12.46
CA THR A 433 16.38 -23.69 -11.60
C THR A 433 16.62 -22.89 -10.32
N THR A 434 16.30 -21.59 -10.30
CA THR A 434 16.55 -20.71 -9.16
C THR A 434 15.40 -20.78 -8.14
N PRO A 435 15.66 -21.21 -6.88
CA PRO A 435 14.65 -21.23 -5.81
C PRO A 435 14.08 -19.82 -5.53
N PRO A 436 12.80 -19.70 -5.14
CA PRO A 436 12.13 -18.41 -4.93
C PRO A 436 12.91 -17.41 -4.07
N GLU A 437 13.53 -17.87 -2.98
CA GLU A 437 14.30 -17.07 -2.03
C GLU A 437 15.61 -16.51 -2.62
N GLN A 438 16.14 -17.12 -3.68
CA GLN A 438 17.38 -16.68 -4.34
C GLN A 438 17.13 -15.75 -5.53
N ARG A 439 15.87 -15.63 -6.00
CA ARG A 439 15.54 -14.86 -7.20
C ARG A 439 15.83 -13.37 -7.05
N ALA A 440 15.58 -12.80 -5.87
CA ALA A 440 15.91 -11.40 -5.59
C ALA A 440 17.41 -11.13 -5.70
N ALA A 441 18.25 -12.00 -5.11
CA ALA A 441 19.70 -11.90 -5.20
C ALA A 441 20.19 -12.06 -6.65
N LEU A 442 19.61 -12.98 -7.42
CA LEU A 442 19.94 -13.18 -8.83
C LEU A 442 19.65 -11.92 -9.66
N ARG A 443 18.48 -11.29 -9.47
CA ARG A 443 18.13 -10.03 -10.14
C ARG A 443 19.08 -8.90 -9.78
N ALA A 444 19.41 -8.76 -8.49
CA ALA A 444 20.37 -7.75 -8.04
C ALA A 444 21.76 -7.95 -8.69
N GLN A 445 22.23 -9.20 -8.77
CA GLN A 445 23.51 -9.52 -9.44
C GLN A 445 23.48 -9.25 -10.94
N LEU A 446 22.36 -9.53 -11.62
CA LEU A 446 22.16 -9.21 -13.03
C LEU A 446 22.22 -7.68 -13.25
N LEU A 447 21.53 -6.90 -12.41
CA LEU A 447 21.51 -5.45 -12.51
C LEU A 447 22.87 -4.82 -12.18
N ALA A 448 23.67 -5.45 -11.32
CA ALA A 448 25.03 -5.03 -11.03
C ALA A 448 26.00 -5.20 -12.21
N GLN A 449 25.66 -6.04 -13.20
CA GLN A 449 26.48 -6.16 -14.41
C GLN A 449 26.24 -4.97 -15.35
N PRO A 450 27.31 -4.46 -16.01
CA PRO A 450 27.18 -3.52 -17.12
C PRO A 450 26.24 -4.06 -18.20
N ALA A 451 25.43 -3.20 -18.82
CA ALA A 451 24.40 -3.62 -19.78
C ALA A 451 24.93 -4.54 -20.89
N ALA A 452 26.11 -4.25 -21.44
CA ALA A 452 26.75 -5.05 -22.48
C ALA A 452 27.24 -6.45 -22.03
N GLN A 453 27.40 -6.67 -20.71
CA GLN A 453 27.93 -7.93 -20.17
C GLN A 453 26.84 -8.84 -19.60
N ARG A 454 25.60 -8.36 -19.51
CA ARG A 454 24.47 -9.09 -18.90
C ARG A 454 24.21 -10.43 -19.59
N GLY A 455 24.23 -10.48 -20.93
CA GLY A 455 24.01 -11.72 -21.68
C GLY A 455 25.08 -12.78 -21.39
N GLY A 456 26.36 -12.40 -21.49
CA GLY A 456 27.48 -13.29 -21.15
C GLY A 456 27.44 -13.78 -19.69
N TRP A 457 27.05 -12.90 -18.76
CA TRP A 457 26.88 -13.27 -17.36
C TRP A 457 25.74 -14.28 -17.14
N LEU A 458 24.60 -14.12 -17.82
CA LEU A 458 23.47 -15.06 -17.74
C LEU A 458 23.88 -16.46 -18.22
N GLN A 459 24.63 -16.55 -19.32
CA GLN A 459 25.12 -17.84 -19.82
C GLN A 459 26.12 -18.48 -18.85
N ALA A 460 27.06 -17.70 -18.32
CA ALA A 460 28.02 -18.20 -17.33
C ALA A 460 27.32 -18.68 -16.04
N ARG A 461 26.19 -18.07 -15.67
CA ARG A 461 25.41 -18.46 -14.50
C ARG A 461 24.66 -19.78 -14.70
N LEU A 462 24.27 -20.12 -15.92
CA LEU A 462 23.62 -21.40 -16.25
C LEU A 462 24.59 -22.59 -16.26
N GLN A 463 25.88 -22.33 -16.46
CA GLN A 463 26.92 -23.37 -16.52
C GLN A 463 27.46 -23.77 -15.13
N ARG A 464 27.07 -23.05 -14.08
CA ARG A 464 27.37 -23.36 -12.68
C ARG A 464 26.19 -24.07 -12.04
#